data_AF-A0A5C7J7G3-F1
#
_entry.id   AF-A0A5C7J7G3-F1
#
_cell.length_a   1.000
_cell.length_b   1.000
_cell.length_c   1.000
_cell.angle_alpha   90.00
_cell.angle_beta   90.00
_cell.angle_gamma   90.00
#
_symmetry.space_group_name_H-M   'P 1'
#
loop_
_entity.id
_entity.type
_entity.pdbx_description
1 polymer ?
#
loop_
_entity_poly.entity_id
_entity_poly.type
_entity_poly.pdbx_seq_one_letter_code
_entity_poly.pdbx_strand_id
1 'polypeptide(L)'
;MSYVKRDLLVHFDDASGQYSFFAVDATDATPLRAAAGGKLAADASFFGDPGSAQAEQAIGRLLLTLLDRAYVAAPPASPDTQTASAQAAIAAGAAEFAQFVELQSRAMKEYSADLLAKAEDLLKAAASLGHEDAAEMLKDWPTVKIVSQKLIARGPH
;
A
#
# COMPACT_ATOMS: atom_id res chain seq x y z
N MET A 1 16.44 -38.26 -16.07
CA MET A 1 16.17 -36.82 -15.88
C MET A 1 15.19 -36.71 -14.72
N SER A 2 15.61 -36.18 -13.57
CA SER A 2 14.70 -36.03 -12.42
C SER A 2 13.78 -34.84 -12.71
N TYR A 3 12.48 -35.08 -12.86
CA TYR A 3 11.51 -34.00 -13.00
C TYR A 3 11.40 -33.28 -11.66
N VAL A 4 11.85 -32.03 -11.63
CA VAL A 4 11.66 -31.15 -10.48
C VAL A 4 10.22 -30.66 -10.53
N LYS A 5 9.45 -30.92 -9.47
CA LYS A 5 8.06 -30.45 -9.36
C LYS A 5 8.09 -28.93 -9.25
N ARG A 6 7.31 -28.27 -10.11
CA ARG A 6 7.20 -26.81 -10.14
C ARG A 6 5.75 -26.39 -10.16
N ASP A 7 5.50 -25.25 -9.55
CA ASP A 7 4.22 -24.59 -9.54
C ASP A 7 4.29 -23.40 -10.51
N LEU A 8 3.18 -23.11 -11.19
CA LEU A 8 3.05 -21.91 -12.02
C LEU A 8 2.44 -20.79 -11.17
N LEU A 9 3.20 -19.72 -10.99
CA LEU A 9 2.71 -18.47 -10.41
C LEU A 9 2.44 -17.48 -11.55
N VAL A 10 1.24 -16.92 -11.57
CA VAL A 10 0.85 -15.88 -12.52
C VAL A 10 0.58 -14.60 -11.74
N HIS A 11 1.20 -13.51 -12.17
CA HIS A 11 1.02 -12.18 -11.60
C HIS A 11 0.60 -11.22 -12.71
N PHE A 12 -0.44 -10.44 -12.49
CA PHE A 12 -0.75 -9.28 -13.33
C PHE A 12 -0.36 -8.01 -12.58
N ASP A 13 0.48 -7.21 -13.23
CA ASP A 13 0.94 -5.91 -12.74
C ASP A 13 -0.01 -4.82 -13.27
N ASP A 14 -0.79 -4.22 -12.37
CA ASP A 14 -1.77 -3.19 -12.69
C ASP A 14 -1.12 -1.91 -13.26
N ALA A 15 0.12 -1.59 -12.86
CA ALA A 15 0.78 -0.37 -13.30
C ALA A 15 1.23 -0.45 -14.76
N SER A 16 1.63 -1.64 -15.20
CA SER A 16 2.08 -1.89 -16.58
C SER A 16 1.03 -2.58 -17.45
N GLY A 17 -0.03 -3.12 -16.86
CA GLY A 17 -1.05 -3.92 -17.55
C GLY A 17 -0.50 -5.23 -18.11
N GLN A 18 0.53 -5.81 -17.49
CA GLN A 18 1.24 -6.99 -18.01
C GLN A 18 1.04 -8.23 -17.14
N TYR A 19 0.90 -9.38 -17.80
CA TYR A 19 0.96 -10.70 -17.15
C TYR A 19 2.39 -11.24 -17.14
N SER A 20 2.85 -11.63 -15.96
CA SER A 20 4.12 -12.32 -15.73
C SER A 20 3.88 -13.75 -15.26
N PHE A 21 4.64 -14.70 -15.83
CA PHE A 21 4.53 -16.13 -15.56
C PHE A 21 5.84 -16.64 -14.98
N PHE A 22 5.77 -17.26 -13.80
CA PHE A 22 6.94 -17.77 -13.08
C PHE A 22 6.78 -19.26 -12.81
N ALA A 23 7.82 -20.04 -13.12
CA ALA A 23 7.91 -21.43 -12.68
C ALA A 23 8.69 -21.47 -11.36
N VAL A 24 8.00 -21.74 -10.26
CA VAL A 24 8.54 -21.74 -8.89
C VAL A 24 8.77 -23.17 -8.44
N ASP A 25 9.81 -23.43 -7.65
CA ASP A 25 9.99 -24.76 -7.06
C ASP A 25 8.82 -25.10 -6.12
N ALA A 26 8.37 -26.35 -6.15
CA ALA A 26 7.27 -26.79 -5.30
C ALA A 26 7.57 -26.62 -3.79
N THR A 27 8.84 -26.67 -3.38
CA THR A 27 9.21 -26.39 -1.97
C THR A 27 8.91 -24.94 -1.61
N ASP A 28 9.27 -24.01 -2.49
CA ASP A 28 9.13 -22.57 -2.27
C ASP A 28 7.68 -22.10 -2.44
N ALA A 29 6.91 -22.81 -3.26
CA ALA A 29 5.48 -22.55 -3.45
C ALA A 29 4.59 -23.10 -2.33
N THR A 30 5.10 -23.97 -1.47
CA THR A 30 4.32 -24.55 -0.36
C THR A 30 3.79 -23.50 0.62
N PRO A 31 4.58 -22.55 1.14
CA PRO A 31 4.04 -21.46 1.97
C PRO A 31 3.06 -20.57 1.22
N LEU A 32 3.27 -20.34 -0.09
CA LEU A 32 2.34 -19.56 -0.92
C LEU A 32 0.98 -20.23 -1.05
N ARG A 33 0.96 -21.55 -1.27
CA ARG A 33 -0.28 -22.36 -1.30
C ARG A 33 -1.01 -22.37 0.04
N ALA A 34 -0.27 -22.40 1.15
CA ALA A 34 -0.85 -22.39 2.49
C ALA A 34 -1.46 -21.02 2.85
N ALA A 35 -0.85 -19.93 2.38
CA ALA A 35 -1.34 -18.57 2.57
C ALA A 35 -2.49 -18.20 1.62
N ALA A 36 -2.69 -18.95 0.53
CA ALA A 36 -3.78 -18.71 -0.40
C ALA A 36 -5.13 -18.96 0.28
N GLY A 37 -5.96 -17.91 0.44
CA GLY A 37 -7.26 -17.95 1.11
C GLY A 37 -8.36 -18.77 0.41
N GLY A 38 -8.02 -19.55 -0.62
CA GLY A 38 -8.92 -20.41 -1.35
C GLY A 38 -8.20 -21.32 -2.35
N LYS A 39 -8.75 -22.52 -2.58
CA LYS A 39 -8.24 -23.49 -3.56
C LYS A 39 -9.40 -23.99 -4.41
N LEU A 40 -9.33 -23.78 -5.72
CA LEU A 40 -10.16 -24.52 -6.67
C LEU A 40 -9.40 -25.77 -7.11
N ALA A 41 -10.01 -26.93 -6.94
CA ALA A 41 -9.45 -28.20 -7.39
C ALA A 41 -10.42 -28.84 -8.40
N ALA A 42 -9.87 -29.30 -9.51
CA ALA A 42 -10.56 -30.14 -10.47
C ALA A 42 -9.73 -31.41 -10.66
N ASP A 43 -10.39 -32.57 -10.76
CA ASP A 43 -9.71 -33.82 -11.00
C ASP A 43 -9.03 -33.83 -12.37
N ALA A 44 -7.86 -34.45 -12.49
CA ALA A 44 -7.14 -34.52 -13.76
C ALA A 44 -7.99 -35.15 -14.88
N SER A 45 -8.85 -36.12 -14.53
CA SER A 45 -9.79 -36.76 -15.45
C SER A 45 -10.82 -35.81 -16.05
N PHE A 46 -11.10 -34.67 -15.41
CA PHE A 46 -11.99 -33.65 -15.96
C PHE A 46 -11.46 -33.07 -17.27
N PHE A 47 -10.14 -32.98 -17.41
CA PHE A 47 -9.49 -32.40 -18.59
C PHE A 47 -9.16 -33.44 -19.67
N GLY A 48 -9.32 -34.74 -19.38
CA GLY A 48 -8.99 -35.81 -20.30
C GLY A 48 -7.49 -36.08 -20.38
N ASP A 49 -6.99 -36.35 -21.59
CA ASP A 49 -5.59 -36.71 -21.81
C ASP A 49 -4.65 -35.49 -21.63
N PRO A 50 -3.70 -35.52 -20.68
CA PRO A 50 -2.74 -34.45 -20.46
C PRO A 50 -1.81 -34.30 -21.67
N GLY A 51 -1.99 -33.21 -22.42
CA GLY A 51 -1.27 -32.93 -23.67
C GLY A 51 -2.14 -32.91 -24.91
N SER A 52 -3.44 -33.24 -24.78
CA SER A 52 -4.40 -32.97 -25.84
C SER A 52 -4.67 -31.47 -25.95
N ALA A 53 -4.86 -30.98 -27.17
CA ALA A 53 -5.21 -29.57 -27.42
C ALA A 53 -6.51 -29.16 -26.69
N GLN A 54 -7.43 -30.11 -26.50
CA GLN A 54 -8.67 -29.89 -25.75
C GLN A 54 -8.40 -29.66 -24.25
N ALA A 55 -7.51 -30.44 -23.64
CA ALA A 55 -7.09 -30.25 -22.25
C ALA A 55 -6.40 -28.90 -22.07
N GLU A 56 -5.48 -28.54 -22.98
CA GLU A 56 -4.77 -27.26 -22.96
C GLU A 56 -5.73 -26.07 -23.08
N GLN A 57 -6.70 -26.12 -24.00
CA GLN A 57 -7.72 -25.08 -24.15
C GLN A 57 -8.62 -24.97 -22.92
N ALA A 58 -9.03 -26.11 -22.35
CA ALA A 58 -9.88 -26.13 -21.16
C ALA A 58 -9.16 -25.55 -19.95
N ILE A 59 -7.89 -25.91 -19.73
CA ILE A 59 -7.03 -25.38 -18.67
C ILE A 59 -6.77 -23.89 -18.89
N GLY A 60 -6.41 -23.49 -20.11
CA GLY A 60 -6.16 -22.09 -20.45
C GLY A 60 -7.39 -21.20 -20.22
N ARG A 61 -8.57 -21.66 -20.65
CA ARG A 61 -9.83 -20.94 -20.39
C ARG A 61 -10.12 -20.82 -18.91
N LEU A 62 -9.97 -21.91 -18.16
CA LEU A 62 -10.18 -21.90 -16.71
C LEU A 62 -9.22 -20.93 -16.02
N LEU A 63 -7.92 -20.95 -16.38
CA LEU A 63 -6.92 -20.04 -15.85
C LEU A 63 -7.28 -18.58 -16.13
N LEU A 64 -7.65 -18.24 -17.37
CA LEU A 64 -8.04 -16.89 -17.75
C LEU A 64 -9.32 -16.43 -17.04
N THR A 65 -10.33 -17.30 -16.90
CA THR A 65 -11.53 -16.99 -16.13
C THR A 65 -11.23 -16.79 -14.64
N LEU A 66 -10.28 -17.54 -14.08
CA LEU A 66 -9.88 -17.39 -12.68
C LEU A 66 -9.07 -16.12 -12.47
N LEU A 67 -8.21 -15.73 -13.41
CA LEU A 67 -7.53 -14.44 -13.38
C LEU A 67 -8.57 -13.33 -13.47
N ASP A 68 -9.44 -13.34 -14.48
CA ASP A 68 -10.51 -12.34 -14.61
C ASP A 68 -11.37 -12.25 -13.35
N ARG A 69 -11.79 -13.38 -12.77
CA ARG A 69 -12.58 -13.40 -11.53
C ARG A 69 -11.80 -13.01 -10.29
N ALA A 70 -10.52 -13.36 -10.16
CA ALA A 70 -9.69 -12.92 -9.03
C ALA A 70 -9.47 -11.40 -9.06
N TYR A 71 -9.48 -10.80 -10.26
CA TYR A 71 -9.36 -9.36 -10.46
C TYR A 71 -10.72 -8.63 -10.45
N VAL A 72 -11.84 -9.30 -10.76
CA VAL A 72 -13.21 -8.79 -10.50
C VAL A 72 -13.60 -8.95 -9.01
N ALA A 73 -13.00 -9.93 -8.32
CA ALA A 73 -13.20 -10.21 -6.88
C ALA A 73 -12.14 -9.59 -5.97
N ALA A 74 -11.12 -8.92 -6.50
CA ALA A 74 -10.63 -7.72 -5.83
C ALA A 74 -11.81 -6.76 -5.93
N PRO A 75 -12.54 -6.47 -4.83
CA PRO A 75 -13.55 -5.44 -4.92
C PRO A 75 -12.79 -4.21 -5.43
N PRO A 76 -13.24 -3.52 -6.50
CA PRO A 76 -12.96 -2.09 -6.50
C PRO A 76 -13.46 -1.65 -5.14
N ALA A 77 -12.57 -1.18 -4.27
CA ALA A 77 -12.96 -0.64 -2.97
C ALA A 77 -14.21 0.20 -3.27
N SER A 78 -15.37 -0.23 -2.75
CA SER A 78 -16.65 0.30 -3.21
C SER A 78 -16.54 1.82 -3.16
N PRO A 79 -17.23 2.59 -4.03
CA PRO A 79 -17.16 4.05 -3.98
C PRO A 79 -17.25 4.57 -2.53
N ASP A 80 -18.10 3.94 -1.72
CA ASP A 80 -18.23 4.20 -0.29
C ASP A 80 -17.00 3.87 0.58
N THR A 81 -16.22 2.83 0.27
CA THR A 81 -14.97 2.47 0.96
C THR A 81 -13.78 3.33 0.51
N GLN A 82 -13.71 3.69 -0.77
CA GLN A 82 -12.72 4.65 -1.28
C GLN A 82 -13.00 6.06 -0.76
N THR A 83 -14.27 6.49 -0.76
CA THR A 83 -14.69 7.74 -0.14
C THR A 83 -14.47 7.70 1.37
N ALA A 84 -14.81 6.61 2.08
CA ALA A 84 -14.53 6.51 3.52
C ALA A 84 -13.03 6.50 3.83
N SER A 85 -12.21 5.82 3.02
CA SER A 85 -10.75 5.82 3.17
C SER A 85 -10.14 7.18 2.86
N ALA A 86 -10.64 7.88 1.83
CA ALA A 86 -10.22 9.24 1.50
C ALA A 86 -10.66 10.20 2.60
N GLN A 87 -11.89 10.08 3.11
CA GLN A 87 -12.40 10.88 4.22
C GLN A 87 -11.60 10.63 5.50
N ALA A 88 -11.22 9.39 5.76
CA ALA A 88 -10.37 9.01 6.89
C ALA A 88 -8.95 9.56 6.75
N ALA A 89 -8.36 9.51 5.55
CA ALA A 89 -7.05 10.11 5.28
C ALA A 89 -7.08 11.64 5.42
N ILE A 90 -8.13 12.29 4.91
CA ILE A 90 -8.37 13.73 5.08
C ILE A 90 -8.52 14.08 6.57
N ALA A 91 -9.33 13.32 7.32
CA ALA A 91 -9.54 13.55 8.75
C ALA A 91 -8.26 13.31 9.56
N ALA A 92 -7.49 12.28 9.22
CA ALA A 92 -6.18 12.02 9.84
C ALA A 92 -5.20 13.14 9.52
N GLY A 93 -5.09 13.58 8.27
CA GLY A 93 -4.24 14.70 7.87
C GLY A 93 -4.61 16.01 8.61
N ALA A 94 -5.91 16.28 8.78
CA ALA A 94 -6.39 17.43 9.54
C ALA A 94 -6.05 17.33 11.04
N ALA A 95 -6.16 16.14 11.63
CA ALA A 95 -5.78 15.90 13.02
C ALA A 95 -4.27 16.08 13.26
N GLU A 96 -3.44 15.53 12.38
CA GLU A 96 -1.99 15.68 12.40
C GLU A 96 -1.58 17.16 12.26
N PHE A 97 -2.21 17.90 11.34
CA PHE A 97 -1.95 19.33 11.16
C PHE A 97 -2.38 20.17 12.39
N ALA A 98 -3.52 19.86 13.00
CA ALA A 98 -3.96 20.53 14.23
C ALA A 98 -2.98 20.30 15.38
N GLN A 99 -2.49 19.06 15.54
CA GLN A 99 -1.47 18.73 16.55
C GLN A 99 -0.12 19.41 16.25
N PHE A 100 0.26 19.53 14.98
CA PHE A 100 1.43 20.33 14.58
C PHE A 100 1.32 21.77 15.08
N VAL A 101 0.19 22.45 14.84
CA VAL A 101 -0.03 23.84 15.26
C VAL A 101 0.06 23.97 16.78
N GLU A 102 -0.54 23.03 17.51
CA GLU A 102 -0.47 23.01 18.97
C GLU A 102 0.97 22.80 19.47
N LEU A 103 1.67 21.79 18.95
CA LEU A 103 3.05 21.49 19.34
C LEU A 103 4.01 22.60 18.96
N GLN A 104 3.83 23.26 17.81
CA GLN A 104 4.63 24.42 17.44
C GLN A 104 4.41 25.57 18.44
N SER A 105 3.15 25.89 18.76
CA SER A 105 2.84 26.92 19.75
C SER A 105 3.44 26.60 21.13
N ARG A 106 3.34 25.33 21.55
CA ARG A 106 3.87 24.84 22.81
C ARG A 106 5.40 24.84 22.83
N ALA A 107 6.05 24.44 21.74
CA ALA A 107 7.50 24.52 21.57
C ALA A 107 8.02 25.94 21.75
N MET A 108 7.28 26.92 21.23
CA MET A 108 7.62 28.35 21.36
C MET A 108 7.40 28.89 22.77
N LYS A 109 6.36 28.43 23.49
CA LYS A 109 6.07 28.83 24.89
C LYS A 109 7.01 28.18 25.90
N GLU A 110 7.35 26.91 25.68
CA GLU A 110 8.20 26.11 26.57
C GLU A 110 9.68 26.17 26.18
N TYR A 111 10.02 26.89 25.11
CA TYR A 111 11.38 26.98 24.59
C TYR A 111 12.01 25.59 24.35
N SER A 112 11.22 24.68 23.76
CA SER A 112 11.61 23.28 23.59
C SER A 112 11.88 22.95 22.12
N ALA A 113 13.15 22.67 21.81
CA ALA A 113 13.57 22.19 20.50
C ALA A 113 13.00 20.80 20.17
N ASP A 114 12.80 19.96 21.18
CA ASP A 114 12.25 18.61 21.01
C ASP A 114 10.77 18.65 20.60
N LEU A 115 9.99 19.57 21.17
CA LEU A 115 8.61 19.79 20.75
C LEU A 115 8.54 20.34 19.32
N LEU A 116 9.50 21.20 18.92
CA LEU A 116 9.56 21.71 17.56
C LEU A 116 9.91 20.61 16.54
N ALA A 117 10.79 19.67 16.90
CA ALA A 117 11.11 18.51 16.06
C ALA A 117 9.88 17.59 15.88
N LYS A 118 9.16 17.30 16.98
CA LYS A 118 7.92 16.53 16.91
C LYS A 118 6.85 17.24 16.06
N ALA A 119 6.74 18.56 16.18
CA ALA A 119 5.83 19.34 15.34
C ALA A 119 6.18 19.18 13.85
N GLU A 120 7.46 19.22 13.47
CA GLU A 120 7.88 18.97 12.09
C GLU A 120 7.52 17.57 11.58
N ASP A 121 7.64 16.54 12.42
CA ASP A 121 7.27 15.18 12.03
C ASP A 121 5.76 15.08 11.75
N LEU A 122 4.92 15.69 12.58
CA LEU A 122 3.47 15.79 12.35
C LEU A 122 3.14 16.59 11.07
N LEU A 123 3.88 17.67 10.81
CA LEU A 123 3.69 18.47 9.59
C LEU A 123 3.99 17.64 8.32
N LYS A 124 5.07 16.84 8.34
CA LYS A 124 5.40 15.91 7.25
C LYS A 124 4.35 14.81 7.11
N ALA A 125 3.86 14.26 8.23
CA ALA A 125 2.81 13.26 8.22
C ALA A 125 1.50 13.80 7.61
N ALA A 126 1.06 14.98 8.02
CA ALA A 126 -0.13 15.65 7.48
C ALA A 126 -0.03 15.89 5.96
N ALA A 127 1.13 16.34 5.48
CA ALA A 127 1.35 16.53 4.04
C ALA A 127 1.36 15.20 3.26
N SER A 128 1.93 14.13 3.85
CA SER A 128 1.92 12.79 3.23
C SER A 128 0.51 12.18 3.13
N LEU A 129 -0.41 12.62 3.99
CA LEU A 129 -1.83 12.27 3.97
C LEU A 129 -2.67 13.15 3.04
N GLY A 130 -2.05 14.11 2.34
CA GLY A 130 -2.72 14.97 1.36
C GLY A 130 -3.35 16.25 1.93
N HIS A 131 -2.98 16.67 3.15
CA HIS A 131 -3.46 17.95 3.69
C HIS A 131 -2.80 19.15 2.97
N GLU A 132 -3.62 19.96 2.30
CA GLU A 132 -3.16 21.05 1.43
C GLU A 132 -2.36 22.11 2.20
N ASP A 133 -2.89 22.61 3.33
CA ASP A 133 -2.19 23.63 4.13
C ASP A 133 -0.86 23.11 4.72
N ALA A 134 -0.77 21.79 4.96
CA ALA A 134 0.46 21.19 5.47
C ALA A 134 1.52 21.14 4.37
N ALA A 135 1.12 20.76 3.15
CA ALA A 135 1.98 20.78 1.98
C ALA A 135 2.44 22.20 1.60
N GLU A 136 1.58 23.21 1.79
CA GLU A 136 1.95 24.61 1.62
C GLU A 136 2.92 25.07 2.71
N MET A 137 2.58 24.84 3.99
CA MET A 137 3.43 25.20 5.13
C MET A 137 4.81 24.52 5.07
N LEU A 138 4.93 23.30 4.53
CA LEU A 138 6.22 22.64 4.32
C LEU A 138 7.16 23.39 3.38
N LYS A 139 6.64 24.15 2.42
CA LYS A 139 7.47 24.96 1.51
C LYS A 139 8.19 26.06 2.27
N ASP A 140 7.49 26.69 3.22
CA ASP A 140 8.01 27.79 4.04
C ASP A 140 8.63 27.32 5.36
N TRP A 141 8.40 26.06 5.74
CA TRP A 141 8.84 25.46 6.99
C TRP A 141 10.33 25.63 7.28
N PRO A 142 11.27 25.47 6.31
CA PRO A 142 12.69 25.68 6.59
C PRO A 142 12.98 27.08 7.16
N THR A 143 12.33 28.11 6.63
CA THR A 143 12.47 29.50 7.11
C THR A 143 11.84 29.66 8.48
N VAL A 144 10.61 29.17 8.66
CA VAL A 144 9.87 29.24 9.94
C VAL A 144 10.64 28.51 11.04
N LYS A 145 11.16 27.31 10.76
CA LYS A 145 11.95 26.50 11.69
C LYS A 145 13.18 27.24 12.19
N ILE A 146 13.94 27.89 11.30
CA ILE A 146 15.13 28.67 11.69
C ILE A 146 14.74 29.80 12.65
N VAL A 147 13.66 30.51 12.37
CA VAL A 147 13.17 31.60 13.23
C VAL A 147 12.69 31.06 14.59
N SER A 148 11.91 29.98 14.58
CA SER A 148 11.43 29.31 15.79
C SER A 148 12.58 28.80 16.66
N GLN A 149 13.58 28.14 16.07
CA GLN A 149 14.77 27.68 16.78
C GLN A 149 15.55 28.84 17.42
N LYS A 150 15.69 29.97 16.71
CA LYS A 150 16.34 31.16 17.26
C LYS A 150 15.57 31.75 18.45
N LEU A 151 14.24 31.78 18.39
CA LEU A 151 13.39 32.27 19.47
C LEU A 151 13.41 31.33 20.67
N ILE A 152 13.36 30.02 20.43
CA ILE A 152 13.52 28.99 21.46
C ILE A 152 14.88 29.12 22.16
N ALA A 153 15.97 29.24 21.39
CA ALA A 153 17.32 29.36 21.95
C ALA A 153 17.55 30.65 22.76
N ARG A 154 16.76 31.70 22.52
CA ARG A 154 16.81 32.93 23.32
C ARG A 154 16.18 32.78 24.71
N GLY A 155 15.31 31.79 24.91
CA GLY A 155 14.64 31.56 26.18
C GLY A 155 13.60 32.64 26.53
N PRO A 156 12.92 32.50 27.67
CA PRO A 156 11.98 33.51 28.16
C PRO A 156 12.70 34.83 28.45
N HIS A 157 12.13 35.93 27.95
CA HIS A 157 12.55 37.29 28.27
C HIS A 157 12.19 37.64 29.72
#